data_AF-A0A1H3PXN3-F1
#
_entry.id   AF-A0A1H3PXN3-F1
#
_cell.length_a   1.000
_cell.length_b   1.000
_cell.length_c   1.000
_cell.angle_alpha   90.00
_cell.angle_beta   90.00
_cell.angle_gamma   90.00
#
_symmetry.space_group_name_H-M   'P 1'
#
loop_
_entity.id
_entity.type
_entity.pdbx_description
1 polymer ?
#
loop_
_entity_poly.entity_id
_entity_poly.type
_entity_poly.pdbx_seq_one_letter_code
_entity_poly.pdbx_strand_id
1 'polypeptide(L)'
;MFEPAGIAIETTRFLEALSLFCLFQPNSGHDLKQHDEIGNNALSVANLGRDPRLKLLDNGHEVPLRQWALTLCEQMREICEILDNGDADIPYTCALHQQIEKICHPELTASARVLTAMRAQKMSITELALQKSHEYTRYFRNAALDAAVKGNFDLQVKASLAQQKQLEATDEIPFDQYLSNYFSQGASASIVHSRDLHLPQKLPDTRVETAARRIW
;
A
#
# COMPACT_ATOMS: atom_id res chain seq x y z
N MET A 1 -15.62 -1.81 6.06
CA MET A 1 -17.08 -1.83 6.34
C MET A 1 -17.40 -2.41 7.72
N PHE A 2 -16.74 -3.48 8.17
CA PHE A 2 -17.07 -4.14 9.45
C PHE A 2 -16.28 -3.61 10.66
N GLU A 3 -15.36 -2.68 10.43
CA GLU A 3 -14.52 -2.07 11.46
C GLU A 3 -14.90 -0.59 11.62
N PRO A 4 -15.12 -0.09 12.85
CA PRO A 4 -15.45 1.32 13.08
C PRO A 4 -14.38 2.28 12.55
N ALA A 5 -13.10 1.93 12.70
CA ALA A 5 -11.96 2.72 12.22
C ALA A 5 -11.64 2.50 10.72
N GLY A 6 -12.42 1.66 10.03
CA GLY A 6 -12.24 1.37 8.60
C GLY A 6 -11.26 0.24 8.28
N ILE A 7 -10.32 -0.08 9.18
CA ILE A 7 -9.33 -1.17 9.04
C ILE A 7 -9.19 -1.94 10.36
N ALA A 8 -9.04 -3.26 10.27
CA ALA A 8 -8.83 -4.14 11.43
C ALA A 8 -7.33 -4.21 11.75
N ILE A 9 -6.97 -4.36 13.02
CA ILE A 9 -5.55 -4.44 13.42
C ILE A 9 -4.84 -5.64 12.78
N GLU A 10 -5.55 -6.75 12.58
CA GLU A 10 -5.06 -7.94 11.90
C GLU A 10 -4.81 -7.69 10.41
N THR A 11 -5.60 -6.80 9.79
CA THR A 11 -5.31 -6.36 8.40
C THR A 11 -4.01 -5.57 8.37
N THR A 12 -3.80 -4.65 9.33
CA THR A 12 -2.57 -3.88 9.41
C THR A 12 -1.34 -4.75 9.63
N ARG A 13 -1.41 -5.73 10.55
CA ARG A 13 -0.31 -6.69 10.80
C ARG A 13 0.02 -7.53 9.57
N PHE A 14 -1.00 -8.00 8.84
CA PHE A 14 -0.76 -8.71 7.59
C PHE A 14 -0.08 -7.82 6.54
N LEU A 15 -0.51 -6.56 6.39
CA LEU A 15 0.11 -5.61 5.45
C LEU A 15 1.56 -5.28 5.83
N GLU A 16 1.87 -5.19 7.11
CA GLU A 16 3.23 -5.00 7.60
C GLU A 16 4.12 -6.21 7.27
N ALA A 17 3.67 -7.43 7.58
CA ALA A 17 4.38 -8.65 7.21
C ALA A 17 4.55 -8.77 5.68
N LEU A 18 3.53 -8.44 4.90
CA LEU A 18 3.59 -8.44 3.43
C LEU A 18 4.60 -7.41 2.92
N SER A 19 4.65 -6.23 3.53
CA SER A 19 5.59 -5.17 3.15
C SER A 19 7.04 -5.59 3.41
N LEU A 20 7.31 -6.21 4.56
CA LEU A 20 8.61 -6.79 4.89
C LEU A 20 8.96 -7.95 3.95
N PHE A 21 8.00 -8.81 3.63
CA PHE A 21 8.20 -9.87 2.65
C PHE A 21 8.64 -9.30 1.29
N CYS A 22 7.92 -8.30 0.78
CA CYS A 22 8.27 -7.62 -0.47
C CYS A 22 9.64 -6.95 -0.41
N LEU A 23 10.04 -6.38 0.73
CA LEU A 23 11.37 -5.77 0.92
C LEU A 23 12.51 -6.79 0.71
N PHE A 24 12.29 -8.05 1.10
CA PHE A 24 13.28 -9.11 0.96
C PHE A 24 13.21 -9.87 -0.38
N GLN A 25 12.18 -9.62 -1.19
CA GLN A 25 12.08 -10.27 -2.50
C GLN A 25 13.08 -9.67 -3.50
N PRO A 26 13.76 -10.51 -4.30
CA PRO A 26 14.60 -10.01 -5.38
C PRO A 26 13.74 -9.25 -6.39
N ASN A 27 14.17 -8.05 -6.76
CA ASN A 27 13.53 -7.24 -7.78
C ASN A 27 14.49 -7.02 -8.96
N SER A 28 14.27 -7.74 -10.06
CA SER A 28 15.06 -7.61 -11.29
C SER A 28 14.62 -6.42 -12.18
N GLY A 29 13.70 -5.58 -11.69
CA GLY A 29 12.96 -4.65 -12.52
C GLY A 29 11.86 -5.37 -13.32
N HIS A 30 10.91 -4.58 -13.82
CA HIS A 30 9.81 -5.07 -14.65
C HIS A 30 9.82 -4.39 -16.02
N ASP A 31 9.57 -5.17 -17.09
CA ASP A 31 9.32 -4.61 -18.42
C ASP A 31 7.84 -4.19 -18.60
N LEU A 32 7.51 -3.61 -19.77
CA LEU A 32 6.14 -3.19 -20.05
C LEU A 32 5.14 -4.35 -20.06
N LYS A 33 5.56 -5.55 -20.48
CA LYS A 33 4.67 -6.72 -20.51
C LYS A 33 4.35 -7.20 -19.10
N GLN A 34 5.36 -7.24 -18.23
CA GLN A 34 5.19 -7.57 -16.81
C GLN A 34 4.31 -6.53 -16.10
N HIS A 35 4.46 -5.24 -16.43
CA HIS A 35 3.58 -4.20 -15.92
C HIS A 35 2.11 -4.43 -16.31
N ASP A 36 1.85 -4.74 -17.59
CA ASP A 36 0.50 -5.06 -18.07
C ASP A 36 -0.04 -6.34 -17.42
N GLU A 37 0.80 -7.35 -17.23
CA GLU A 37 0.45 -8.60 -16.54
C GLU A 37 0.00 -8.35 -15.09
N ILE A 38 0.77 -7.55 -14.33
CA ILE A 38 0.44 -7.15 -12.96
C ILE A 38 -0.91 -6.42 -12.93
N GLY A 39 -1.12 -5.46 -13.84
CA GLY A 39 -2.38 -4.73 -13.96
C GLY A 39 -3.57 -5.63 -14.26
N ASN A 40 -3.40 -6.57 -15.20
CA ASN A 40 -4.44 -7.54 -15.58
C ASN A 40 -4.74 -8.52 -14.45
N ASN A 41 -3.74 -8.97 -13.70
CA ASN A 41 -3.93 -9.81 -12.53
C ASN A 41 -4.75 -9.09 -11.46
N ALA A 42 -4.40 -7.84 -11.14
CA ALA A 42 -5.13 -7.02 -10.17
C ALA A 42 -6.61 -6.85 -10.58
N LEU A 43 -6.86 -6.54 -11.85
CA LEU A 43 -8.22 -6.42 -12.39
C LEU A 43 -8.99 -7.75 -12.35
N SER A 44 -8.32 -8.86 -12.66
CA SER A 44 -8.91 -10.20 -12.62
C SER A 44 -9.32 -10.59 -11.20
N VAL A 45 -8.48 -10.34 -10.20
CA VAL A 45 -8.81 -10.57 -8.78
C VAL A 45 -9.94 -9.63 -8.32
N ALA A 46 -9.93 -8.36 -8.72
CA ALA A 46 -10.98 -7.41 -8.36
C ALA A 46 -12.37 -7.87 -8.82
N ASN A 47 -12.46 -8.43 -10.04
CA ASN A 47 -13.73 -8.85 -10.63
C ASN A 47 -14.12 -10.30 -10.29
N LEU A 48 -13.14 -11.21 -10.27
CA LEU A 48 -13.34 -12.65 -10.23
C LEU A 48 -12.59 -13.35 -9.09
N GLY A 49 -12.01 -12.61 -8.15
CA GLY A 49 -11.13 -13.15 -7.08
C GLY A 49 -11.77 -14.19 -6.15
N ARG A 50 -13.08 -14.37 -6.21
CA ARG A 50 -13.81 -15.41 -5.47
C ARG A 50 -14.08 -16.69 -6.29
N ASP A 51 -13.78 -16.72 -7.59
CA ASP A 51 -13.87 -17.96 -8.38
C ASP A 51 -12.68 -18.86 -8.01
N PRO A 52 -12.90 -20.06 -7.44
CA PRO A 52 -11.82 -20.97 -7.05
C PRO A 52 -10.99 -21.49 -8.24
N ARG A 53 -11.47 -21.29 -9.48
CA ARG A 53 -10.78 -21.69 -10.72
C ARG A 53 -10.00 -20.53 -11.35
N LEU A 54 -10.04 -19.33 -10.76
CA LEU A 54 -9.33 -18.18 -11.30
C LEU A 54 -7.83 -18.47 -11.40
N LYS A 55 -7.28 -18.23 -12.59
CA LYS A 55 -5.86 -18.26 -12.86
C LYS A 55 -5.36 -16.86 -13.14
N LEU A 56 -4.13 -16.60 -12.72
CA LEU A 56 -3.37 -15.39 -12.99
C LEU A 56 -2.22 -15.72 -13.93
N LEU A 57 -1.49 -14.70 -14.35
CA LEU A 57 -0.27 -14.84 -15.13
C LEU A 57 0.95 -14.54 -14.25
N ASP A 58 1.99 -15.35 -14.38
CA ASP A 58 3.32 -15.11 -13.81
C ASP A 58 4.36 -15.35 -14.91
N ASN A 59 4.93 -14.25 -15.41
CA ASN A 59 5.89 -14.25 -16.51
C ASN A 59 5.36 -15.03 -17.72
N GLY A 60 4.10 -14.77 -18.09
CA GLY A 60 3.40 -15.44 -19.18
C GLY A 60 2.86 -16.84 -18.90
N HIS A 61 3.06 -17.38 -17.69
CA HIS A 61 2.56 -18.71 -17.31
C HIS A 61 1.29 -18.62 -16.46
N GLU A 62 0.30 -19.46 -16.76
CA GLU A 62 -0.90 -19.50 -15.92
C GLU A 62 -0.63 -20.14 -14.55
N VAL A 63 -0.97 -19.42 -13.49
CA VAL A 63 -0.86 -19.90 -12.10
C VAL A 63 -2.22 -19.81 -11.39
N PRO A 64 -2.71 -20.87 -10.72
CA PRO A 64 -3.96 -20.78 -9.96
C PRO A 64 -3.84 -19.78 -8.82
N LEU A 65 -4.79 -18.81 -8.72
CA LEU A 65 -4.76 -17.75 -7.70
C LEU A 65 -4.59 -18.33 -6.29
N ARG A 66 -5.41 -19.32 -5.95
CA ARG A 66 -5.41 -19.93 -4.61
C ARG A 66 -4.04 -20.53 -4.27
N GLN A 67 -3.47 -21.31 -5.20
CA GLN A 67 -2.18 -21.94 -4.97
C GLN A 67 -1.08 -20.89 -4.81
N TRP A 68 -1.08 -19.88 -5.68
CA TRP A 68 -0.05 -18.84 -5.65
C TRP A 68 -0.13 -18.01 -4.37
N ALA A 69 -1.32 -17.59 -3.96
CA ALA A 69 -1.53 -16.86 -2.71
C ALA A 69 -1.11 -17.66 -1.47
N LEU A 70 -1.38 -18.98 -1.44
CA LEU A 70 -0.92 -19.85 -0.36
C LEU A 70 0.60 -19.98 -0.33
N THR A 71 1.25 -20.10 -1.49
CA THR A 71 2.73 -20.10 -1.57
C THR A 71 3.31 -18.81 -1.00
N LEU A 72 2.74 -17.65 -1.34
CA LEU A 72 3.19 -16.36 -0.80
C LEU A 72 2.97 -16.28 0.72
N CYS A 73 1.81 -16.73 1.22
CA CYS A 73 1.54 -16.75 2.65
C CYS A 73 2.49 -17.69 3.41
N GLU A 74 2.85 -18.83 2.83
CA GLU A 74 3.82 -19.74 3.44
C GLU A 74 5.21 -19.10 3.54
N GLN A 75 5.64 -18.39 2.51
CA GLN A 75 6.92 -17.67 2.53
C GLN A 75 6.94 -16.51 3.54
N MET A 76 5.77 -16.00 3.93
CA MET A 76 5.65 -14.97 4.97
C MET A 76 5.72 -15.53 6.40
N ARG A 77 5.66 -16.86 6.59
CA ARG A 77 5.62 -17.49 7.91
C ARG A 77 6.81 -17.10 8.80
N GLU A 78 8.03 -17.20 8.28
CA GLU A 78 9.24 -16.86 9.03
C GLU A 78 9.26 -15.40 9.46
N ILE A 79 8.75 -14.49 8.62
CA ILE A 79 8.64 -13.06 8.95
C ILE A 79 7.65 -12.86 10.10
N CYS A 80 6.48 -13.51 10.04
CA CYS A 80 5.51 -13.44 11.13
C CYS A 80 6.06 -13.99 12.44
N GLU A 81 6.78 -15.12 12.42
CA GLU A 81 7.40 -15.71 13.61
C GLU A 81 8.46 -14.79 14.23
N ILE A 82 9.25 -14.09 13.40
CA ILE A 82 10.22 -13.09 13.88
C ILE A 82 9.50 -11.89 14.53
N LEU A 83 8.42 -11.40 13.91
CA LEU A 83 7.64 -10.26 14.43
C LEU A 83 6.90 -10.61 15.72
N ASP A 84 6.51 -11.87 15.89
CA ASP A 84 5.86 -12.40 17.10
C ASP A 84 6.86 -12.72 18.22
N ASN A 85 8.16 -12.60 17.99
CA ASN A 85 9.18 -13.04 18.94
C ASN A 85 9.00 -12.41 20.33
N GLY A 86 8.71 -13.25 21.32
CA GLY A 86 8.48 -12.85 22.71
C GLY A 86 7.03 -12.45 23.04
N ASP A 87 6.13 -12.47 22.06
CA ASP A 87 4.69 -12.25 22.24
C ASP A 87 3.95 -13.60 22.37
N ALA A 88 3.22 -13.79 23.47
CA ALA A 88 2.47 -15.02 23.72
C ALA A 88 1.22 -15.15 22.83
N ASP A 89 0.68 -14.02 22.35
CA ASP A 89 -0.54 -13.98 21.54
C ASP A 89 -0.28 -14.20 20.04
N ILE A 90 1.00 -14.29 19.63
CA ILE A 90 1.46 -14.51 18.24
C ILE A 90 0.63 -13.73 17.19
N PRO A 91 0.49 -12.40 17.36
CA PRO A 91 -0.49 -11.61 16.64
C PRO A 91 -0.30 -11.55 15.12
N TYR A 92 0.94 -11.62 14.62
CA TYR A 92 1.23 -11.64 13.18
C TYR A 92 0.94 -13.01 12.56
N THR A 93 1.32 -14.10 13.23
CA THR A 93 0.97 -15.46 12.81
C THR A 93 -0.54 -15.66 12.78
N CYS A 94 -1.26 -15.16 13.79
CA CYS A 94 -2.73 -15.14 13.79
C CYS A 94 -3.30 -14.36 12.60
N ALA A 95 -2.76 -13.17 12.31
CA ALA A 95 -3.20 -12.35 11.19
C ALA A 95 -2.96 -13.04 9.83
N LEU A 96 -1.82 -13.72 9.67
CA LEU A 96 -1.50 -14.51 8.48
C LEU A 96 -2.47 -15.68 8.31
N HIS A 97 -2.72 -16.45 9.37
CA HIS A 97 -3.69 -17.54 9.36
C HIS A 97 -5.10 -17.05 8.96
N GLN A 98 -5.53 -15.89 9.46
CA GLN A 98 -6.83 -15.33 9.04
C GLN A 98 -6.91 -15.00 7.54
N GLN A 99 -5.79 -14.65 6.88
CA GLN A 99 -5.80 -14.47 5.41
C GLN A 99 -5.77 -15.81 4.68
N ILE A 100 -5.00 -16.79 5.17
CA ILE A 100 -4.98 -18.16 4.64
C ILE A 100 -6.39 -18.76 4.66
N GLU A 101 -7.13 -18.57 5.76
CA GLU A 101 -8.53 -19.01 5.86
C GLU A 101 -9.39 -18.37 4.77
N LYS A 102 -9.25 -17.07 4.49
CA LYS A 102 -10.01 -16.40 3.41
C LYS A 102 -9.62 -16.90 2.01
N ILE A 103 -8.38 -17.32 1.81
CA ILE A 103 -7.91 -17.93 0.56
C ILE A 103 -8.53 -19.33 0.39
N CYS A 104 -8.61 -20.10 1.46
CA CYS A 104 -9.23 -21.42 1.47
C CYS A 104 -10.77 -21.37 1.37
N HIS A 105 -11.36 -20.33 1.95
CA HIS A 105 -12.80 -20.11 2.12
C HIS A 105 -13.18 -18.71 1.62
N PRO A 106 -13.36 -18.52 0.30
CA PRO A 106 -13.64 -17.20 -0.30
C PRO A 106 -14.91 -16.51 0.26
N GLU A 107 -15.83 -17.25 0.85
CA GLU A 107 -17.00 -16.75 1.57
C GLU A 107 -16.67 -15.91 2.81
N LEU A 108 -15.48 -16.09 3.39
CA LEU A 108 -14.99 -15.31 4.54
C LEU A 108 -14.44 -13.93 4.13
N THR A 109 -14.20 -13.71 2.84
CA THR A 109 -13.73 -12.42 2.33
C THR A 109 -14.73 -11.31 2.65
N ALA A 110 -14.23 -10.08 2.85
CA ALA A 110 -15.09 -8.94 3.14
C ALA A 110 -16.13 -8.70 2.04
N SER A 111 -15.75 -8.88 0.77
CA SER A 111 -16.67 -8.74 -0.38
C SER A 111 -17.80 -9.77 -0.34
N ALA A 112 -17.51 -11.04 -0.02
CA ALA A 112 -18.54 -12.06 0.17
C ALA A 112 -19.45 -11.75 1.36
N ARG A 113 -18.87 -11.36 2.50
CA ARG A 113 -19.62 -10.98 3.70
C ARG A 113 -20.58 -9.81 3.46
N VAL A 114 -20.16 -8.80 2.68
CA VAL A 114 -21.03 -7.68 2.29
C VAL A 114 -22.21 -8.18 1.45
N LEU A 115 -21.97 -9.01 0.45
CA LEU A 115 -23.05 -9.58 -0.38
C LEU A 115 -24.01 -10.45 0.44
N THR A 116 -23.50 -11.24 1.37
CA THR A 116 -24.31 -12.04 2.30
C THR A 116 -25.17 -11.14 3.18
N ALA A 117 -24.61 -10.08 3.75
CA ALA A 117 -25.35 -9.12 4.57
C ALA A 117 -26.46 -8.40 3.77
N MET A 118 -26.15 -7.98 2.53
CA MET A 118 -27.12 -7.36 1.62
C MET A 118 -28.29 -8.32 1.32
N ARG A 119 -28.00 -9.59 1.00
CA ARG A 119 -29.03 -10.60 0.71
C ARG A 119 -29.89 -10.94 1.93
N ALA A 120 -29.25 -11.14 3.09
CA ALA A 120 -29.94 -11.53 4.32
C ALA A 120 -30.89 -10.42 4.82
N GLN A 121 -30.46 -9.15 4.72
CA GLN A 121 -31.25 -8.00 5.17
C GLN A 121 -32.12 -7.40 4.07
N LYS A 122 -32.03 -7.90 2.83
CA LYS A 122 -32.71 -7.36 1.63
C LYS A 122 -32.41 -5.87 1.42
N MET A 123 -31.16 -5.49 1.61
CA MET A 123 -30.69 -4.10 1.51
C MET A 123 -29.81 -3.91 0.26
N SER A 124 -29.94 -2.74 -0.35
CA SER A 124 -28.93 -2.20 -1.26
C SER A 124 -27.62 -1.90 -0.52
N ILE A 125 -26.54 -1.68 -1.28
CA ILE A 125 -25.24 -1.31 -0.70
C ILE A 125 -25.30 0.03 0.05
N THR A 126 -26.09 0.99 -0.45
CA THR A 126 -26.23 2.32 0.15
C THR A 126 -26.96 2.25 1.49
N GLU A 127 -28.02 1.44 1.59
CA GLU A 127 -28.75 1.24 2.84
C GLU A 127 -27.87 0.56 3.89
N LEU A 128 -27.14 -0.49 3.51
CA LEU A 128 -26.21 -1.18 4.40
C LEU A 128 -25.09 -0.23 4.88
N ALA A 129 -24.53 0.57 3.98
CA ALA A 129 -23.49 1.55 4.33
C ALA A 129 -24.03 2.64 5.28
N LEU A 130 -25.24 3.14 5.04
CA LEU A 130 -25.88 4.13 5.91
C LEU A 130 -26.16 3.56 7.30
N GLN A 131 -26.67 2.33 7.39
CA GLN A 131 -26.86 1.63 8.66
C GLN A 131 -25.54 1.51 9.44
N LYS A 132 -24.46 1.09 8.77
CA LYS A 132 -23.13 1.00 9.39
C LYS A 132 -22.58 2.35 9.81
N SER A 133 -22.81 3.40 9.03
CA SER A 133 -22.43 4.77 9.40
C SER A 133 -23.12 5.23 10.70
N HIS A 134 -24.41 4.97 10.85
CA HIS A 134 -25.14 5.28 12.10
C HIS A 134 -24.64 4.47 13.29
N GLU A 135 -24.35 3.18 13.09
CA GLU A 135 -23.77 2.30 14.11
C GLU A 135 -22.43 2.84 14.61
N TYR A 136 -21.52 3.19 13.70
CA TYR A 136 -20.20 3.72 14.06
C TYR A 136 -20.24 5.14 14.62
N THR A 137 -21.17 5.97 14.15
CA THR A 137 -21.42 7.27 14.77
C THR A 137 -21.79 7.13 16.24
N ARG A 138 -22.68 6.16 16.56
CA ARG A 138 -23.06 5.87 17.95
C ARG A 138 -21.89 5.32 18.75
N TYR A 139 -21.13 4.40 18.17
CA TYR A 139 -19.92 3.84 18.78
C TYR A 139 -18.95 4.94 19.23
N PHE A 140 -18.57 5.85 18.33
CA PHE A 140 -17.62 6.91 18.65
C PHE A 140 -18.19 8.00 19.57
N ARG A 141 -19.49 8.31 19.50
CA ARG A 141 -20.12 9.25 20.44
C ARG A 141 -20.16 8.72 21.87
N ASN A 142 -20.24 7.40 22.02
CA ASN A 142 -20.30 6.75 23.33
C ASN A 142 -18.91 6.37 23.87
N ALA A 143 -17.87 6.43 23.04
CA ALA A 143 -16.49 6.23 23.48
C ALA A 143 -15.99 7.49 24.19
N ALA A 144 -15.64 7.38 25.47
CA ALA A 144 -15.04 8.48 26.21
C ALA A 144 -13.64 8.77 25.66
N LEU A 145 -13.38 10.03 25.31
CA LEU A 145 -12.04 10.48 24.93
C LEU A 145 -11.28 10.87 26.20
N ASP A 146 -10.05 10.38 26.33
CA ASP A 146 -9.16 10.77 27.41
C ASP A 146 -8.95 12.31 27.43
N ALA A 147 -8.93 12.89 28.63
CA ALA A 147 -8.86 14.34 28.80
C ALA A 147 -7.56 14.94 28.26
N ALA A 148 -6.43 14.22 28.38
CA ALA A 148 -5.16 14.67 27.83
C ALA A 148 -5.17 14.62 26.30
N VAL A 149 -5.76 13.58 25.71
CA VAL A 149 -5.96 13.49 24.25
C VAL A 149 -6.85 14.62 23.75
N LYS A 150 -7.96 14.92 24.43
CA LYS A 150 -8.82 16.06 24.09
C LYS A 150 -8.05 17.38 24.17
N GLY A 151 -7.28 17.60 25.23
CA GLY A 151 -6.47 18.81 25.39
C GLY A 151 -5.45 18.97 24.25
N ASN A 152 -4.81 17.88 23.81
CA ASN A 152 -3.90 17.90 22.67
C ASN A 152 -4.62 18.28 21.36
N PHE A 153 -5.83 17.76 21.11
CA PHE A 153 -6.62 18.17 19.93
C PHE A 153 -7.03 19.64 19.98
N ASP A 154 -7.44 20.15 21.14
CA ASP A 154 -7.79 21.57 21.30
C ASP A 154 -6.57 22.48 21.00
N LEU A 155 -5.36 22.05 21.34
CA LEU A 155 -4.12 22.76 20.99
C LEU A 155 -3.83 22.69 19.48
N GLN A 156 -3.98 21.52 18.86
CA GLN A 156 -3.78 21.35 17.42
C GLN A 156 -4.73 22.21 16.60
N VAL A 157 -6.00 22.36 17.02
CA VAL A 157 -6.96 23.27 16.38
C VAL A 157 -6.48 24.71 16.40
N LYS A 158 -5.95 25.19 17.55
CA LYS A 158 -5.43 26.56 17.65
C LYS A 158 -4.19 26.75 16.78
N ALA A 159 -3.28 25.77 16.80
CA ALA A 159 -2.04 25.81 16.04
C ALA A 159 -2.31 25.82 14.53
N SER A 160 -3.19 24.94 14.03
CA SER A 160 -3.51 24.86 12.61
C SER A 160 -4.17 26.13 12.08
N LEU A 161 -5.09 26.73 12.85
CA LEU A 161 -5.73 28.01 12.49
C LEU A 161 -4.75 29.19 12.50
N ALA A 162 -3.79 29.20 13.44
CA ALA A 162 -2.75 30.23 13.47
C ALA A 162 -1.79 30.09 12.27
N GLN A 163 -1.39 28.85 11.96
CA GLN A 163 -0.56 28.55 10.79
C GLN A 163 -1.27 28.93 9.49
N GLN A 164 -2.57 28.61 9.35
CA GLN A 164 -3.36 29.03 8.20
C GLN A 164 -3.34 30.55 8.03
N LYS A 165 -3.64 31.32 9.08
CA LYS A 165 -3.60 32.79 9.03
C LYS A 165 -2.23 33.35 8.67
N GLN A 166 -1.16 32.71 9.13
CA GLN A 166 0.20 33.11 8.79
C GLN A 166 0.51 32.89 7.31
N LEU A 167 0.07 31.75 6.75
CA LEU A 167 0.19 31.48 5.31
C LEU A 167 -0.60 32.52 4.50
N GLU A 168 -1.85 32.77 4.87
CA GLU A 168 -2.72 33.75 4.21
C GLU A 168 -2.22 35.20 4.33
N ALA A 169 -1.37 35.51 5.33
CA ALA A 169 -0.77 36.83 5.53
C ALA A 169 0.59 37.02 4.82
N THR A 170 1.13 35.96 4.21
CA THR A 170 2.36 36.03 3.42
C THR A 170 2.01 36.53 2.02
N ASP A 171 2.89 37.33 1.39
CA ASP A 171 2.67 37.78 0.01
C ASP A 171 2.54 36.57 -0.93
N GLU A 172 1.34 36.37 -1.46
CA GLU A 172 1.05 35.30 -2.42
C GLU A 172 1.22 35.81 -3.85
N ILE A 173 1.89 35.01 -4.68
CA ILE A 173 1.78 35.13 -6.13
C ILE A 173 0.35 34.75 -6.56
N PRO A 174 -0.19 35.33 -7.65
CA PRO A 174 -1.47 34.88 -8.19
C PRO A 174 -1.48 33.37 -8.42
N PHE A 175 -2.62 32.72 -8.18
CA PHE A 175 -2.75 31.27 -8.29
C PHE A 175 -2.27 30.71 -9.64
N ASP A 176 -2.52 31.42 -10.75
CA ASP A 176 -2.04 31.05 -12.08
C ASP A 176 -0.50 31.03 -12.15
N GLN A 177 0.16 31.97 -11.47
CA GLN A 177 1.61 32.03 -11.39
C GLN A 177 2.16 30.93 -10.47
N TYR A 178 1.45 30.61 -9.38
CA TYR A 178 1.79 29.45 -8.55
C TYR A 178 1.73 28.15 -9.35
N LEU A 179 0.67 27.91 -10.12
CA LEU A 179 0.55 26.74 -10.98
C LEU A 179 1.64 26.70 -12.05
N SER A 180 1.91 27.84 -12.71
CA SER A 180 2.98 27.93 -13.71
C SER A 180 4.34 27.56 -13.09
N ASN A 181 4.65 28.08 -11.91
CA ASN A 181 5.88 27.77 -11.19
C ASN A 181 5.95 26.29 -10.78
N TYR A 182 4.84 25.73 -10.26
CA TYR A 182 4.75 24.33 -9.85
C TYR A 182 5.05 23.37 -11.01
N PHE A 183 4.43 23.58 -12.18
CA PHE A 183 4.68 22.74 -13.35
C PHE A 183 6.05 22.99 -13.99
N SER A 184 6.61 24.20 -13.85
CA SER A 184 7.96 24.53 -14.33
C SER A 184 9.07 23.88 -13.49
N GLN A 185 8.82 23.63 -12.20
CA GLN A 185 9.77 22.92 -11.32
C GLN A 185 9.93 21.45 -11.73
N GLY A 186 8.85 20.77 -12.14
CA GLY A 186 8.90 19.41 -12.69
C GLY A 186 9.62 19.33 -14.06
N ALA A 187 9.52 20.40 -14.87
CA ALA A 187 10.23 20.49 -16.14
C ALA A 187 11.75 20.68 -15.97
N SER A 188 12.18 21.42 -14.94
CA SER A 188 13.61 21.66 -14.67
C SER A 188 14.33 20.43 -14.13
N ALA A 189 13.64 19.58 -13.35
CA ALA A 189 14.18 18.29 -12.90
C ALA A 189 14.39 17.29 -14.05
N SER A 190 13.63 17.42 -15.15
CA SER A 190 13.74 16.55 -16.34
C SER A 190 14.90 16.93 -17.26
N ILE A 191 15.38 18.19 -17.21
CA ILE A 191 16.45 18.69 -18.10
C ILE A 191 17.86 18.36 -17.55
N VAL A 192 18.02 18.23 -16.23
CA VAL A 192 19.33 17.90 -15.63
C VAL A 192 19.77 16.47 -16.01
N HIS A 193 18.84 15.54 -16.21
CA HIS A 193 19.18 14.15 -16.56
C HIS A 193 19.54 13.92 -18.05
N SER A 194 19.43 14.95 -18.90
CA SER A 194 19.83 14.87 -20.32
C SER A 194 21.12 15.64 -20.66
N ARG A 195 21.78 16.29 -19.68
CA ARG A 195 23.01 17.06 -19.91
C ARG A 195 24.32 16.34 -19.58
N ASP A 196 24.27 15.16 -18.97
CA ASP A 196 25.47 14.37 -18.61
C ASP A 196 25.75 13.19 -19.57
N LEU A 197 25.60 13.41 -20.87
CA LEU A 197 26.24 12.58 -21.90
C LEU A 197 26.88 13.47 -22.98
N HIS A 198 28.00 14.09 -22.62
CA HIS A 198 29.02 14.48 -23.59
C HIS A 198 30.25 13.61 -23.38
N LEU A 199 30.34 12.52 -24.15
CA LEU A 199 31.62 11.83 -24.36
C LEU A 199 32.55 12.75 -25.17
N PRO A 200 33.78 13.04 -24.70
CA PRO A 200 34.77 13.69 -25.55
C PRO A 200 35.29 12.70 -26.61
N GLN A 201 35.06 12.99 -27.89
CA GLN A 201 35.71 12.28 -28.99
C GLN A 201 37.12 12.83 -29.24
N LYS A 202 38.14 12.00 -28.97
CA LYS A 202 39.25 11.59 -29.85
C LYS A 202 40.53 11.30 -29.05
N LEU A 203 41.04 10.07 -29.22
CA LEU A 203 42.36 9.60 -28.79
C LEU A 203 43.49 10.28 -29.60
N PRO A 204 44.71 10.30 -29.05
CA PRO A 204 45.79 9.60 -29.75
C PRO A 204 46.62 8.67 -28.86
N ASP A 205 47.18 7.67 -29.54
CA ASP A 205 48.11 6.62 -29.10
C ASP A 205 49.23 7.08 -28.16
N THR A 206 49.51 6.30 -27.11
CA THR A 206 50.85 5.75 -26.82
C THR A 206 50.86 4.81 -25.60
N ARG A 207 51.39 3.59 -25.86
CA ARG A 207 52.23 2.73 -24.99
C ARG A 207 51.72 2.19 -23.64
N VAL A 208 51.46 0.88 -23.66
CA VAL A 208 51.92 -0.21 -22.76
C VAL A 208 52.55 0.20 -21.41
N GLU A 209 51.94 -0.21 -20.28
CA GLU A 209 52.50 -1.15 -19.28
C GLU A 209 51.67 -1.19 -17.97
N THR A 210 51.21 -2.40 -17.64
CA THR A 210 51.26 -3.10 -16.34
C THR A 210 51.12 -2.31 -15.03
N ALA A 211 50.07 -2.60 -14.25
CA ALA A 211 50.19 -3.13 -12.88
C ALA A 211 48.82 -3.36 -12.21
N ALA A 212 48.53 -4.62 -11.93
CA ALA A 212 47.57 -5.01 -10.91
C ALA A 212 47.99 -4.46 -9.55
N ARG A 213 47.05 -3.89 -8.77
CA ARG A 213 46.87 -4.13 -7.32
C ARG A 213 45.86 -3.16 -6.67
N ARG A 214 45.05 -3.79 -5.81
CA ARG A 214 44.55 -3.34 -4.49
C ARG A 214 43.14 -2.72 -4.38
N ILE A 215 42.29 -3.48 -3.66
CA ILE A 215 41.54 -3.09 -2.44
C ILE A 215 40.43 -2.03 -2.70
N TRP A 216 39.12 -2.25 -2.52
CA TRP A 216 38.29 -3.23 -1.81
C TRP A 216 37.25 -3.83 -2.76
#